data_AF-A0A7W1JPY1-F1
#
_entry.id   AF-A0A7W1JPY1-F1
#
_cell.length_a   1.000
_cell.length_b   1.000
_cell.length_c   1.000
_cell.angle_alpha   90.00
_cell.angle_beta   90.00
_cell.angle_gamma   90.00
#
_symmetry.space_group_name_H-M   'P 1'
#
loop_
_entity.id
_entity.type
_entity.pdbx_description
1 polymer ?
#
loop_
_entity_poly.entity_id
_entity_poly.type
_entity_poly.pdbx_seq_one_letter_code
_entity_poly.pdbx_strand_id
1 'polypeptide(L)'
;MKRVLFLCLVVQVMKEAGFSMEGQEPKLLSEELADSTDKIVTMGCGVDAGACPAKVLVSEDWGLDDPAGQPIELVRQIRDQVKVKVADPLERLRRFAQ
;
A
#
# COMPACT_ATOMS: atom_id res chain seq x y z
N MET A 1 6.28 -22.11 3.80
CA MET A 1 7.23 -21.53 4.78
C MET A 1 7.84 -20.17 4.38
N LYS A 2 7.32 -19.43 3.38
CA LYS A 2 7.83 -18.08 3.01
C LYS A 2 7.15 -16.90 3.74
N ARG A 3 6.11 -17.15 4.54
CA ARG A 3 5.26 -16.11 5.17
C ARG A 3 5.93 -15.32 6.31
N VAL A 4 7.04 -15.78 6.88
CA VAL A 4 7.58 -15.23 8.14
C VAL A 4 8.81 -14.32 7.95
N LEU A 5 9.64 -14.53 6.93
CA LEU A 5 10.86 -13.73 6.76
C LEU A 5 10.61 -12.33 6.16
N PHE A 6 9.59 -12.17 5.32
CA PHE A 6 9.39 -10.96 4.50
C PHE A 6 8.65 -9.85 5.27
N LEU A 7 7.77 -10.20 6.20
CA LEU A 7 7.04 -9.23 7.02
C LEU A 7 7.98 -8.48 7.99
N CYS A 8 9.09 -9.11 8.39
CA CYS A 8 10.01 -8.56 9.39
C CYS A 8 10.74 -7.30 8.90
N LEU A 9 11.18 -7.28 7.63
CA LEU A 9 11.95 -6.15 7.10
C LEU A 9 11.09 -4.89 6.94
N VAL A 10 9.87 -5.03 6.44
CA VAL A 10 8.94 -3.89 6.33
C VAL A 10 8.58 -3.37 7.72
N VAL A 11 8.31 -4.24 8.70
CA VAL A 11 8.08 -3.85 10.10
C VAL A 11 9.26 -3.06 10.66
N GLN A 12 10.49 -3.54 10.44
CA GLN A 12 11.69 -2.85 10.87
C GLN A 12 11.82 -1.46 10.23
N VAL A 13 11.70 -1.38 8.90
CA VAL A 13 11.85 -0.14 8.13
C VAL A 13 10.76 0.89 8.49
N MET A 14 9.54 0.45 8.80
CA MET A 14 8.47 1.34 9.29
C MET A 14 8.75 1.82 10.71
N LYS A 15 9.27 0.96 11.59
CA LYS A 15 9.66 1.33 12.95
C LYS A 15 10.79 2.35 12.98
N GLU A 16 11.78 2.23 12.08
CA GLU A 16 12.85 3.22 11.88
C GLU A 16 12.29 4.61 11.54
N ALA A 17 11.17 4.66 10.82
CA ALA A 17 10.47 5.90 10.46
C ALA A 17 9.48 6.38 11.54
N GLY A 18 9.43 5.71 12.70
CA GLY A 18 8.56 6.08 13.83
C GLY A 18 7.13 5.53 13.75
N PHE A 19 6.84 4.60 12.83
CA PHE A 19 5.51 4.00 12.69
C PHE A 19 5.47 2.58 13.29
N SER A 20 4.48 2.32 14.16
CA SER A 20 4.17 0.96 14.61
C SER A 20 3.22 0.28 13.63
N MET A 21 3.48 -0.98 13.32
CA MET A 21 2.57 -1.85 12.57
C MET A 21 1.89 -2.89 13.47
N GLU A 22 1.93 -2.70 14.78
CA GLU A 22 1.24 -3.57 15.73
C GLU A 22 -0.28 -3.52 15.52
N GLY A 23 -0.94 -4.68 15.58
CA GLY A 23 -2.38 -4.81 15.32
C GLY A 23 -2.78 -4.68 13.84
N GLN A 24 -1.82 -4.52 12.92
CA GLN A 24 -2.10 -4.52 11.48
C GLN A 24 -1.96 -5.94 10.92
N GLU A 25 -2.97 -6.37 10.17
CA GLU A 25 -2.98 -7.66 9.48
C GLU A 25 -3.47 -7.51 8.04
N PRO A 26 -3.05 -8.39 7.12
CA PRO A 26 -3.58 -8.41 5.76
C PRO A 26 -5.09 -8.62 5.76
N LYS A 27 -5.81 -7.81 4.99
CA LYS A 27 -7.26 -7.90 4.80
C LYS A 27 -7.57 -8.26 3.36
N LEU A 28 -8.62 -9.06 3.16
CA LEU A 28 -9.13 -9.33 1.83
C LEU A 28 -9.86 -8.09 1.30
N LEU A 29 -9.65 -7.77 0.04
CA LEU A 29 -10.41 -6.75 -0.67
C LEU A 29 -11.76 -7.34 -1.09
N SER A 30 -12.83 -7.02 -0.36
CA SER A 30 -14.20 -7.40 -0.72
C SER A 30 -14.82 -6.36 -1.66
N GLU A 31 -15.84 -6.78 -2.42
CA GLU A 31 -16.65 -5.88 -3.25
C GLU A 31 -17.26 -4.75 -2.42
N GLU A 32 -17.86 -5.08 -1.27
CA GLU A 32 -18.44 -4.08 -0.37
C GLU A 32 -17.41 -3.03 0.10
N LEU A 33 -16.18 -3.45 0.41
CA LEU A 33 -15.11 -2.52 0.78
C LEU A 33 -14.69 -1.65 -0.40
N ALA A 34 -14.62 -2.22 -1.59
CA ALA A 34 -14.28 -1.48 -2.79
C ALA A 34 -15.36 -0.44 -3.14
N ASP A 35 -16.63 -0.82 -3.10
CA ASP A 35 -17.77 0.03 -3.45
C ASP A 35 -18.00 1.16 -2.42
N SER A 36 -17.64 0.94 -1.15
CA SER A 36 -17.76 1.93 -0.07
C SER A 36 -16.55 2.88 0.04
N THR A 37 -15.54 2.74 -0.82
CA THR A 37 -14.30 3.53 -0.76
C THR A 37 -14.23 4.54 -1.89
N ASP A 38 -13.95 5.82 -1.57
CA ASP A 38 -13.84 6.89 -2.57
C ASP A 38 -12.63 6.73 -3.50
N LYS A 39 -11.54 6.16 -2.98
CA LYS A 39 -10.26 6.02 -3.68
C LYS A 39 -9.56 4.72 -3.33
N ILE A 40 -9.19 3.96 -4.35
CA ILE A 40 -8.39 2.74 -4.21
C ILE A 40 -7.02 3.00 -4.87
N VAL A 41 -5.98 2.90 -4.06
CA VAL A 41 -4.59 3.12 -4.46
C VAL A 41 -3.86 1.79 -4.50
N THR A 42 -3.21 1.46 -5.60
CA THR A 42 -2.37 0.26 -5.74
C THR A 42 -0.90 0.64 -5.75
N MET A 43 -0.05 -0.22 -5.18
CA MET A 43 1.40 -0.03 -5.23
C MET A 43 1.94 -0.28 -6.63
N GLY A 44 1.41 -1.22 -7.41
CA GLY A 44 1.82 -1.52 -8.77
C GLY A 44 0.94 -2.63 -9.34
N CYS A 45 0.70 -2.65 -10.66
CA CYS A 45 -0.17 -3.64 -11.29
C CYS A 45 0.40 -5.07 -11.23
N GLY A 46 0.24 -5.73 -10.08
CA GLY A 46 0.18 -7.19 -9.92
C GLY A 46 -1.27 -7.68 -9.73
N VAL A 47 -2.24 -6.77 -9.81
CA VAL A 47 -3.67 -7.08 -9.79
C VAL A 47 -4.07 -7.23 -11.25
N ASP A 48 -4.13 -8.46 -11.75
CA ASP A 48 -4.73 -8.72 -13.05
C ASP A 48 -6.17 -8.21 -12.98
N ALA A 49 -6.46 -7.11 -13.68
CA ALA A 49 -7.76 -6.46 -13.67
C ALA A 49 -8.88 -7.42 -14.11
N GLY A 50 -8.54 -8.53 -14.79
CA GLY A 50 -9.46 -9.61 -15.14
C GLY A 50 -9.65 -10.69 -14.06
N ALA A 51 -8.76 -10.78 -13.07
CA ALA A 51 -8.82 -11.76 -11.97
C ALA A 51 -9.40 -11.19 -10.67
N CYS A 52 -9.64 -9.88 -10.59
CA CYS A 52 -10.32 -9.26 -9.47
C CYS A 52 -11.85 -9.47 -9.64
N PRO A 53 -12.53 -10.25 -8.76
CA PRO A 53 -13.97 -10.49 -8.87
C PRO A 53 -14.77 -9.20 -8.67
N ALA A 54 -14.27 -8.31 -7.83
CA ALA A 54 -14.76 -6.95 -7.72
C ALA A 54 -14.32 -6.15 -8.95
N LYS A 55 -15.26 -5.46 -9.61
CA LYS A 55 -14.96 -4.40 -10.59
C LYS A 55 -14.31 -3.20 -9.88
N VAL A 56 -13.15 -3.42 -9.28
CA VAL A 56 -12.41 -2.41 -8.54
C VAL A 56 -11.85 -1.44 -9.55
N LEU A 57 -12.50 -0.29 -9.67
CA LEU A 57 -11.94 0.86 -10.36
C LEU A 57 -10.77 1.38 -9.52
N VAL A 58 -9.57 0.88 -9.83
CA VAL A 58 -8.32 1.42 -9.29
C VAL A 58 -8.27 2.91 -9.62
N SER A 59 -8.20 3.74 -8.59
CA SER A 59 -8.22 5.19 -8.75
C SER A 59 -6.84 5.73 -9.09
N GLU A 60 -5.80 5.16 -8.48
CA GLU A 60 -4.40 5.54 -8.69
C GLU A 60 -3.52 4.29 -8.63
N ASP A 61 -2.69 4.10 -9.66
CA ASP A 61 -1.57 3.15 -9.63
C ASP A 61 -0.28 3.93 -9.43
N TRP A 62 0.44 3.62 -8.36
CA TRP A 62 1.66 4.32 -7.99
C TRP A 62 2.93 3.75 -8.62
N GLY A 63 2.89 2.57 -9.24
CA GLY A 63 4.00 1.95 -9.95
C GLY A 63 5.26 1.71 -9.10
N LEU A 64 5.10 1.51 -7.81
CA LEU A 64 6.10 1.13 -6.83
C LEU A 64 6.45 -0.35 -6.92
N ASP A 65 7.73 -0.64 -6.72
CA ASP A 65 8.25 -2.01 -6.66
C ASP A 65 7.71 -2.77 -5.44
N ASP A 66 7.56 -4.10 -5.58
CA ASP A 66 7.22 -4.98 -4.46
C ASP A 66 8.43 -5.11 -3.51
N PRO A 67 8.30 -4.73 -2.22
CA PRO A 67 9.39 -4.87 -1.25
C PRO A 67 9.71 -6.34 -0.94
N ALA A 68 8.88 -7.30 -1.36
CA ALA A 68 9.07 -8.70 -1.03
C ALA A 68 10.38 -9.25 -1.62
N GLY A 69 11.35 -9.52 -0.75
CA GLY A 69 12.59 -10.24 -1.10
C GLY A 69 13.70 -9.31 -1.54
N GLN A 70 13.42 -8.02 -1.49
CA GLN A 70 14.38 -6.98 -1.75
C GLN A 70 15.31 -6.77 -0.54
N PRO A 71 16.53 -6.28 -0.77
CA PRO A 71 17.42 -5.83 0.30
C PRO A 71 16.79 -4.69 1.10
N ILE A 72 17.14 -4.58 2.39
CA ILE A 72 16.57 -3.58 3.30
C ILE A 72 16.71 -2.13 2.79
N GLU A 73 17.79 -1.82 2.06
CA GLU A 73 17.99 -0.48 1.50
C GLU A 73 16.94 -0.14 0.43
N LEU A 74 16.59 -1.10 -0.41
CA LEU A 74 15.54 -0.91 -1.41
C LEU A 74 14.16 -0.81 -0.73
N VAL A 75 13.93 -1.58 0.34
CA VAL A 75 12.69 -1.46 1.14
C VAL A 75 12.56 -0.07 1.77
N ARG A 76 13.66 0.54 2.23
CA ARG A 76 13.69 1.93 2.72
C ARG A 76 13.37 2.93 1.61
N GLN A 77 13.94 2.74 0.42
CA GLN A 77 13.62 3.58 -0.74
C GLN A 77 12.14 3.49 -1.11
N ILE A 78 11.55 2.29 -1.12
CA ILE A 78 10.12 2.08 -1.39
C ILE A 78 9.28 2.81 -0.32
N ARG A 79 9.61 2.67 0.97
CA ARG A 79 8.93 3.41 2.06
C ARG A 79 8.96 4.92 1.82
N ASP A 80 10.12 5.46 1.44
CA ASP A 80 10.28 6.90 1.26
C ASP A 80 9.51 7.41 0.03
N GLN A 81 9.42 6.59 -1.04
CA GLN A 81 8.55 6.87 -2.18
C GLN A 81 7.06 6.88 -1.78
N VAL A 82 6.62 5.90 -0.97
CA VAL A 82 5.25 5.88 -0.41
C VAL A 82 4.98 7.17 0.36
N LYS A 83 5.91 7.60 1.22
CA LYS A 83 5.77 8.83 2.02
C LYS A 83 5.53 10.06 1.15
N VAL A 84 6.26 10.19 0.04
CA VAL A 84 6.10 11.31 -0.90
C VAL A 84 4.76 11.22 -1.63
N LYS A 85 4.39 10.03 -2.11
CA LYS A 85 3.13 9.84 -2.86
C LYS A 85 1.88 10.01 -2.01
N VAL A 86 1.93 9.68 -0.72
CA VAL A 86 0.82 9.90 0.23
C VAL A 86 0.54 11.39 0.47
N ALA A 87 1.54 12.27 0.34
CA ALA A 87 1.38 13.69 0.64
C ALA A 87 0.38 14.41 -0.30
N ASP A 88 0.39 14.08 -1.59
CA ASP A 88 -0.44 14.79 -2.58
C ASP A 88 -1.95 14.45 -2.49
N PRO A 89 -2.37 13.17 -2.39
CA PRO A 89 -3.77 12.82 -2.14
C PRO A 89 -4.29 13.38 -0.82
N LEU A 90 -3.47 13.40 0.24
CA LEU A 90 -3.87 13.99 1.53
C LEU A 90 -4.19 15.47 1.41
N GLU A 91 -3.34 16.24 0.74
CA GLU A 91 -3.59 17.66 0.50
C GLU A 91 -4.83 17.89 -0.37
N ARG A 92 -5.09 17.01 -1.33
CA ARG A 92 -6.29 17.07 -2.17
C ARG A 92 -7.56 16.74 -1.40
N LEU A 93 -7.58 15.68 -0.59
CA LEU A 93 -8.72 15.32 0.26
C LEU A 93 -9.04 16.42 1.29
N ARG A 94 -8.01 17.05 1.88
CA ARG A 94 -8.17 18.20 2.78
C ARG A 94 -8.83 19.41 2.13
N ARG A 95 -8.68 19.59 0.81
CA ARG A 95 -9.33 20.68 0.06
C ARG A 95 -10.81 20.41 -0.23
N PHE A 96 -11.24 19.15 -0.28
CA PHE A 96 -12.65 18.79 -0.47
C PHE A 96 -13.47 18.81 0.83
N ALA A 97 -12.80 18.81 1.98
CA ALA A 97 -13.44 18.85 3.31
C ALA A 97 -13.60 20.28 3.88
N GLN A 98 -13.32 21.32 3.09
CA GLN A 98 -13.53 22.74 3.39
C GLN A 98 -14.61 23.30 2.48
#